data_AF-A0A957CDC5-F1
#
_entry.id   AF-A0A957CDC5-F1
#
_cell.length_a   1.000
_cell.length_b   1.000
_cell.length_c   1.000
_cell.angle_alpha   90.00
_cell.angle_beta   90.00
_cell.angle_gamma   90.00
#
_symmetry.space_group_name_H-M   'P 1'
#
loop_
_entity.id
_entity.type
_entity.pdbx_description
1 polymer ?
#
loop_
_entity_poly.entity_id
_entity_poly.type
_entity_poly.pdbx_seq_one_letter_code
_entity_poly.pdbx_strand_id
1 'polypeptide(L)' 'PDGKIRLLYEAGPLAFLIEQAGGYASNGHAPILDIEPEDLHQRTPLFMGNRSLVYQLERFLQEERPVSDLVSGD' A
#
# COMPACT_ATOMS: atom_id res chain seq x y z
N PRO A 1 0.24 13.57 -6.15
CA PRO A 1 1.12 12.63 -6.87
C PRO A 1 0.72 11.19 -6.53
N ASP A 2 -0.13 10.61 -7.37
CA ASP A 2 -0.99 9.46 -7.03
C ASP A 2 -0.30 8.11 -7.29
N GLY A 3 1.01 8.06 -7.04
CA GLY A 3 1.85 6.92 -7.39
C GLY A 3 2.08 6.74 -8.89
N LYS A 4 2.68 5.61 -9.25
CA LYS A 4 3.12 5.29 -10.63
C LYS A 4 2.40 4.07 -11.23
N ILE A 5 1.97 3.15 -10.39
CA ILE A 5 1.45 1.83 -10.78
C ILE A 5 -0.05 1.93 -11.05
N ARG A 6 -0.56 1.25 -12.09
CA ARG A 6 -1.99 1.22 -12.41
C ARG A 6 -2.73 0.26 -11.48
N LEU A 7 -3.87 0.72 -10.97
CA LEU A 7 -4.69 -0.05 -10.06
C LEU A 7 -5.19 -1.36 -10.70
N LEU A 8 -5.85 -1.27 -11.85
CA LEU A 8 -6.59 -2.40 -12.42
C LEU A 8 -5.74 -3.56 -12.93
N TYR A 9 -4.61 -3.27 -13.58
CA TYR A 9 -3.85 -4.27 -14.33
C TYR A 9 -2.37 -4.36 -13.96
N GLU A 10 -1.94 -3.62 -12.93
CA GLU A 10 -0.61 -3.80 -12.32
C GLU A 10 -0.76 -4.11 -10.82
N ALA A 11 -1.35 -3.21 -10.03
CA ALA A 11 -1.46 -3.36 -8.58
C ALA A 11 -2.46 -4.45 -8.15
N GLY A 12 -3.66 -4.47 -8.72
CA GLY A 12 -4.72 -5.43 -8.40
C GLY A 12 -4.29 -6.88 -8.59
N PRO A 13 -3.77 -7.28 -9.77
CA PRO A 13 -3.29 -8.65 -9.99
C PRO A 13 -2.15 -9.05 -9.03
N LEU A 14 -1.21 -8.14 -8.76
CA LEU A 14 -0.11 -8.40 -7.81
C LEU A 14 -0.61 -8.53 -6.37
N ALA A 15 -1.53 -7.65 -5.96
CA ALA A 15 -2.14 -7.69 -4.63
C ALA A 15 -2.89 -9.00 -4.40
N PHE A 16 -3.65 -9.47 -5.40
CA PHE A 16 -4.32 -10.77 -5.34
C PHE A 16 -3.32 -11.90 -5.08
N LEU A 17 -2.22 -11.97 -5.83
CA LEU A 17 -1.19 -12.99 -5.63
C LEU A 17 -0.53 -12.90 -4.24
N ILE A 18 -0.23 -11.69 -3.78
CA ILE A 18 0.39 -11.46 -2.47
C ILE A 18 -0.54 -11.91 -1.34
N GLU A 19 -1.84 -11.60 -1.43
CA GLU A 19 -2.80 -12.02 -0.42
C GLU A 19 -3.00 -13.54 -0.40
N GLN A 20 -3.05 -14.19 -1.58
CA GLN A 20 -3.08 -15.65 -1.66
C GLN A 20 -1.82 -16.30 -1.07
N ALA A 21 -0.67 -15.62 -1.12
CA ALA A 21 0.56 -16.04 -0.46
C ALA A 21 0.60 -15.74 1.05
N GLY A 22 -0.48 -15.23 1.64
CA GLY A 22 -0.57 -14.85 3.05
C GLY A 22 0.03 -13.47 3.39
N GLY A 23 0.47 -12.73 2.38
CA GLY A 23 0.98 -11.37 2.51
C GLY A 23 -0.11 -10.32 2.66
N TYR A 24 0.28 -9.06 2.49
CA TYR A 24 -0.61 -7.90 2.47
C TYR A 24 -0.14 -6.91 1.41
N ALA A 25 -1.08 -6.24 0.74
CA ALA A 25 -0.83 -5.21 -0.26
C ALA A 25 -1.75 -4.00 0.00
N SER A 26 -1.16 -2.81 0.10
CA SER A 26 -1.83 -1.57 0.50
C SER A 26 -1.34 -0.40 -0.35
N ASN A 27 -2.19 0.62 -0.53
CA ASN A 27 -1.77 1.91 -1.09
C ASN A 27 -1.20 2.88 -0.02
N GLY A 28 -1.05 2.42 1.21
CA GLY A 28 -0.63 3.20 2.37
C GLY A 28 -1.79 3.74 3.21
N HIS A 29 -3.03 3.59 2.73
CA HIS A 29 -4.26 4.00 3.43
C HIS A 29 -5.33 2.90 3.46
N ALA A 30 -5.39 2.06 2.43
CA ALA A 30 -6.35 0.98 2.28
C ALA A 30 -5.75 -0.23 1.55
N PRO A 31 -6.29 -1.45 1.76
CA PRO A 31 -5.94 -2.64 1.00
C PRO A 31 -6.17 -2.41 -0.50
N ILE A 32 -5.27 -2.89 -1.35
CA ILE A 32 -5.36 -2.65 -2.81
C ILE A 32 -6.63 -3.25 -3.41
N LEU A 33 -7.05 -4.43 -2.95
CA LEU A 33 -8.22 -5.14 -3.49
C LEU A 33 -9.56 -4.54 -3.06
N ASP A 34 -9.56 -3.64 -2.08
CA ASP A 34 -10.76 -2.96 -1.58
C ASP A 34 -10.99 -1.60 -2.26
N ILE A 35 -10.07 -1.14 -3.12
CA ILE A 35 -10.19 0.13 -3.82
C ILE A 35 -11.11 -0.03 -5.03
N GLU A 36 -12.23 0.66 -5.04
CA GLU A 36 -13.08 0.80 -6.23
C GLU A 36 -12.41 1.73 -7.25
N PRO A 37 -12.14 1.27 -8.49
CA PRO A 37 -11.49 2.10 -9.50
C PRO A 37 -12.41 3.21 -10.05
N GLU A 38 -11.90 4.42 -10.15
CA GLU A 38 -12.59 5.59 -10.73
C GLU A 38 -12.26 5.78 -12.24
N ASP A 39 -11.15 5.23 -12.72
CA ASP A 39 -10.71 5.31 -14.11
C ASP A 39 -9.93 4.06 -14.55
N LEU A 40 -9.97 3.74 -15.85
CA LEU A 40 -9.26 2.60 -16.43
C LEU A 40 -7.74 2.64 -16.20
N HIS A 41 -7.15 3.84 -16.18
CA HIS A 41 -5.72 4.08 -16.03
C HIS A 41 -5.36 4.71 -14.68
N GLN A 42 -6.26 4.64 -13.69
CA GLN A 42 -6.01 5.12 -12.33
C GLN A 42 -4.70 4.59 -11.79
N ARG A 43 -3.89 5.50 -11.24
CA ARG A 43 -2.63 5.18 -10.58
C ARG A 43 -2.82 5.10 -9.08
N THR A 44 -1.97 4.30 -8.43
CA THR A 44 -1.91 4.17 -6.98
C THR A 44 -0.47 3.97 -6.51
N PRO A 45 -0.11 4.45 -5.30
CA PRO A 45 1.00 3.90 -4.54
C PRO A 45 0.77 2.41 -4.28
N LEU A 46 1.85 1.65 -4.06
CA LEU A 46 1.78 0.23 -3.77
C LEU A 46 2.88 -0.17 -2.80
N PHE A 47 2.47 -0.71 -1.65
CA PHE A 47 3.31 -1.36 -0.66
C PHE A 47 2.82 -2.79 -0.50
N MET A 48 3.68 -3.79 -0.64
CA MET A 48 3.28 -5.18 -0.56
C MET A 48 4.39 -6.09 -0.03
N GLY A 49 4.01 -7.18 0.63
CA GLY A 49 4.97 -8.16 1.17
C GLY A 49 4.52 -8.76 2.49
N ASN A 50 5.45 -8.84 3.46
CA ASN A 50 5.18 -9.38 4.80
C ASN A 50 4.03 -8.59 5.46
N ARG A 51 2.95 -9.31 5.79
CA ARG A 51 1.71 -8.73 6.33
C ARG A 51 1.94 -7.79 7.50
N SER A 52 2.72 -8.22 8.49
CA SER A 52 2.95 -7.44 9.71
C SER A 52 3.75 -6.16 9.45
N LEU A 53 4.68 -6.17 8.50
CA LEU A 53 5.47 -4.98 8.15
C LEU A 53 4.67 -3.97 7.33
N VAL A 54 3.91 -4.44 6.33
CA VAL A 54 3.07 -3.56 5.51
C VAL A 54 1.95 -2.95 6.34
N TYR A 55 1.35 -3.71 7.27
CA TYR A 55 0.34 -3.18 8.18
C TYR A 55 0.90 -2.12 9.14
N GLN A 56 2.12 -2.33 9.67
CA GLN A 56 2.81 -1.32 10.48
C GLN A 56 3.10 -0.04 9.69
N LEU A 57 3.54 -0.17 8.44
CA LEU A 57 3.74 0.96 7.54
C LEU A 57 2.45 1.73 7.30
N GLU A 58 1.35 1.05 6.95
CA GLU A 58 0.05 1.69 6.72
C GLU A 58 -0.41 2.47 7.94
N ARG A 59 -0.31 1.88 9.14
CA ARG A 59 -0.64 2.58 10.39
C ARG A 59 0.23 3.80 10.61
N PHE A 60 1.54 3.69 10.35
CA PHE A 60 2.45 4.82 10.48
C PHE A 60 2.08 5.98 9.55
N LEU A 61 1.70 5.66 8.30
CA LEU A 61 1.27 6.64 7.31
C LEU A 61 -0.08 7.28 7.68
N GLN A 62 -1.04 6.51 8.21
CA GLN A 62 -2.34 7.02 8.66
C GLN A 62 -2.25 7.91 9.91
N GLU A 63 -1.27 7.64 10.80
CA GLU A 63 -1.04 8.44 12.00
C GLU A 63 -0.29 9.76 11.73
N GLU A 64 0.03 10.09 10.46
CA GLU A 64 0.78 11.29 10.02
C GLU A 64 2.02 11.62 10.85
N ARG A 65 2.74 10.62 11.38
CA ARG A 65 3.97 10.90 12.12
C ARG A 65 5.09 11.26 11.15
N PRO A 66 5.72 12.43 11.27
CA PRO A 66 6.82 12.79 10.38
C PRO A 66 8.02 11.86 10.65
N VAL A 67 8.67 11.42 9.56
CA VAL A 67 9.83 10.50 9.60
C VAL A 67 10.98 11.06 10.45
N SER A 68 11.06 12.38 10.65
CA SER A 68 12.00 13.04 11.57
C SER A 68 11.97 12.46 12.99
N ASP A 69 10.80 11.99 13.42
CA ASP A 69 10.58 11.57 14.80
C ASP A 69 11.05 10.12 15.04
N LEU A 70 11.33 9.38 13.95
CA LEU A 70 11.83 8.00 14.01
C LEU A 70 13.37 7.90 14.03
N VAL A 71 14.07 8.95 13.59
CA VAL A 71 15.55 8.96 13.51
C VAL A 71 16.19 9.62 14.74
N SER A 72 15.37 10.04 15.71
CA SER A 72 15.83 10.71 16.94
C SER A 72 16.12 9.74 18.11
N GLY A 73 16.21 8.44 17.82
CA GLY A 73 16.44 7.39 18.80
C GLY A 73 17.62 6.51 18.41
N ASP A 74 18.77 7.12 18.10
CA ASP A 74 20.14 6.62 18.31
C ASP A 74 21.16 7.74 18.01
#